data_AF-A0A8T6V4J9-F1
#
_entry.id   AF-A0A8T6V4J9-F1
#
_cell.length_a   1.000
_cell.length_b   1.000
_cell.length_c   1.000
_cell.angle_alpha   90.00
_cell.angle_beta   90.00
_cell.angle_gamma   90.00
#
_symmetry.space_group_name_H-M   'P 1'
#
loop_
_entity.id
_entity.type
_entity.pdbx_description
1 polymer ?
#
loop_
_entity_poly.entity_id
_entity_poly.type
_entity_poly.pdbx_seq_one_letter_code
_entity_poly.pdbx_strand_id
1 'polypeptide(L)'
;AQKNGAKIKVRTSFQGITDTGIRTKEEEIDCKLFVDARGVSSLIQKDRTGVILSAQYEVYADWIKKGKVEVYFNHEKYPGFFAWVIPSGEGKGKV
;
A
#
# COMPACT_ATOMS: atom_id res chain seq x y z
N ALA A 1 14.14 -6.74 -9.89
CA ALA A 1 14.93 -5.54 -9.52
C ALA A 1 16.36 -5.91 -9.13
N GLN A 2 16.60 -6.59 -8.00
CA GLN A 2 17.95 -7.02 -7.59
C GLN A 2 18.69 -7.86 -8.64
N LYS A 3 18.01 -8.86 -9.22
CA LYS A 3 18.54 -9.68 -10.34
C LYS A 3 18.96 -8.85 -11.57
N ASN A 4 18.44 -7.63 -11.69
CA ASN A 4 18.72 -6.70 -12.78
C ASN A 4 19.65 -5.55 -12.33
N GLY A 5 20.38 -5.71 -11.22
CA GLY A 5 21.42 -4.78 -10.77
C GLY A 5 20.99 -3.71 -9.77
N ALA A 6 19.72 -3.66 -9.36
CA ALA A 6 19.29 -2.69 -8.35
C ALA A 6 19.79 -3.07 -6.95
N LYS A 7 20.46 -2.13 -6.25
CA LYS A 7 20.81 -2.30 -4.83
C LYS A 7 19.57 -2.05 -3.97
N ILE A 8 19.12 -3.07 -3.23
CA ILE A 8 17.97 -2.96 -2.30
C ILE A 8 18.50 -2.95 -0.87
N LYS A 9 18.10 -1.94 -0.11
CA LYS A 9 18.34 -1.84 1.33
C LYS A 9 17.00 -1.96 2.05
N VAL A 10 16.87 -2.98 2.90
CA VAL A 10 15.67 -3.20 3.74
C VAL A 10 15.92 -2.65 5.14
N ARG A 11 14.85 -2.30 5.87
CA ARG A 11 14.93 -1.69 7.22
C ARG A 11 15.62 -0.32 7.27
N THR A 12 15.97 0.25 6.12
CA THR A 12 16.47 1.62 5.96
C THR A 12 15.30 2.57 5.67
N SER A 13 15.19 3.69 6.41
CA SER A 13 14.15 4.70 6.21
C SER A 13 14.72 6.02 5.70
N PHE A 14 14.01 6.67 4.78
CA PHE A 14 14.30 8.03 4.33
C PHE A 14 14.08 9.04 5.46
N GLN A 15 14.98 10.00 5.60
CA GLN A 15 14.92 11.05 6.62
C GLN A 15 14.86 12.47 6.02
N GLY A 16 15.45 12.69 4.85
CA GLY A 16 15.44 14.01 4.22
C GLY A 16 16.24 14.05 2.92
N ILE A 17 16.12 15.17 2.21
CA ILE A 17 16.93 15.50 1.04
C ILE A 17 18.19 16.23 1.52
N THR A 18 19.33 15.95 0.90
CA THR A 18 20.60 16.66 1.10
C THR A 18 20.97 17.43 -0.18
N ASP A 19 22.07 18.19 -0.13
CA ASP A 19 22.50 18.98 -1.30
C ASP A 19 22.84 18.13 -2.53
N THR A 20 23.28 16.88 -2.32
CA THR A 20 23.75 15.96 -3.36
C THR A 20 22.87 14.71 -3.54
N GLY A 21 21.84 14.53 -2.70
CA GLY A 21 21.00 13.33 -2.74
C GLY A 21 20.03 13.22 -1.55
N ILE A 22 20.12 12.12 -0.80
CA ILE A 22 19.21 11.83 0.31
C ILE A 22 19.93 11.37 1.57
N ARG A 23 19.32 11.65 2.73
CA ARG A 23 19.70 11.08 4.02
C ARG A 23 18.77 9.94 4.39
N THR A 24 19.38 8.85 4.87
CA THR A 24 18.68 7.72 5.48
C THR A 24 19.08 7.59 6.94
N LYS A 25 18.42 6.69 7.67
CA LYS A 25 18.79 6.37 9.07
C LYS A 25 20.24 5.87 9.22
N GLU A 26 20.80 5.27 8.19
CA GLU A 26 22.10 4.59 8.25
C GLU A 26 23.22 5.42 7.62
N GLU A 27 22.93 6.11 6.51
CA GLU A 27 23.92 6.86 5.73
C GLU A 27 23.27 7.92 4.84
N GLU A 28 24.10 8.76 4.24
CA GLU A 28 23.73 9.63 3.12
C GLU A 28 24.07 8.95 1.78
N ILE A 29 23.19 9.13 0.79
CA ILE A 29 23.30 8.52 -0.54
C ILE A 29 23.18 9.62 -1.58
N ASP A 30 24.25 9.86 -2.32
CA ASP A 30 24.26 10.79 -3.44
C ASP A 30 23.43 10.25 -4.61
N CYS A 31 22.60 11.11 -5.21
CA CYS A 31 21.81 10.75 -6.37
C CYS A 31 21.44 11.98 -7.21
N LYS A 32 21.32 11.78 -8.53
CA LYS A 32 20.87 12.84 -9.45
C LYS A 32 19.35 13.02 -9.47
N LEU A 33 18.63 11.94 -9.16
CA LEU A 33 17.17 11.89 -9.18
C LEU A 33 16.69 11.07 -7.99
N PHE A 34 15.74 11.63 -7.25
CA PHE A 34 15.04 10.94 -6.17
C PHE A 34 13.59 10.71 -6.56
N VAL A 35 13.15 9.46 -6.48
CA VAL A 35 11.76 9.05 -6.73
C VAL A 35 11.13 8.68 -5.39
N ASP A 36 10.20 9.50 -4.91
CA ASP A 36 9.47 9.24 -3.67
C ASP A 36 8.30 8.28 -3.91
N ALA A 37 8.49 7.01 -3.54
CA ALA A 37 7.49 5.95 -3.63
C ALA A 37 7.02 5.46 -2.24
N ARG A 38 7.05 6.32 -1.20
CA ARG A 38 6.61 5.98 0.17
C ARG A 38 5.09 5.79 0.34
N GLY A 39 4.34 5.88 -0.76
CA GLY A 39 2.89 5.66 -0.82
C GLY A 39 2.09 6.77 -0.13
N VAL A 40 0.83 6.47 0.22
CA VAL A 40 -0.12 7.43 0.82
C VAL A 40 0.43 8.15 2.06
N SER A 41 1.36 7.51 2.78
CA SER A 41 1.97 8.06 3.99
C SER A 41 2.72 9.39 3.76
N SER A 42 3.35 9.58 2.59
CA SER A 42 4.04 10.84 2.27
C SER A 42 3.06 11.95 1.83
N LEU A 43 1.88 11.57 1.34
CA LEU A 43 0.83 12.49 0.90
C LEU A 43 0.02 13.03 2.09
N ILE A 44 -0.49 12.15 2.96
CA ILE A 44 -1.34 12.52 4.11
C ILE A 44 -0.65 13.40 5.16
N GLN A 45 0.69 13.42 5.16
CA GLN A 45 1.48 14.32 6.00
C GLN A 45 1.43 15.77 5.50
N LYS A 46 1.19 15.98 4.21
CA LYS A 46 1.10 17.30 3.57
C LYS A 46 -0.35 17.74 3.40
N ASP A 47 -1.19 16.87 2.85
CA ASP A 47 -2.60 17.12 2.59
C ASP A 47 -3.39 15.79 2.62
N ARG A 48 -4.54 15.80 3.29
CA ARG A 48 -5.43 14.63 3.43
C ARG A 48 -6.64 14.68 2.50
N THR A 49 -6.80 15.76 1.74
CA THR A 49 -7.92 15.94 0.83
C THR A 49 -7.94 14.81 -0.21
N GLY A 50 -9.10 14.18 -0.40
CA GLY A 50 -9.28 13.08 -1.34
C GLY A 50 -8.76 11.71 -0.88
N VAL A 51 -8.25 11.59 0.37
CA VAL A 51 -7.83 10.30 0.93
C VAL A 51 -9.02 9.60 1.57
N ILE A 52 -9.24 8.38 1.13
CA ILE A 52 -10.35 7.53 1.54
C ILE A 52 -9.83 6.46 2.51
N LEU A 53 -10.44 6.35 3.69
CA LEU A 53 -10.09 5.32 4.67
C LEU A 53 -10.76 3.99 4.32
N SER A 54 -9.98 2.91 4.26
CA SER A 54 -10.49 1.56 4.08
C SER A 54 -10.06 0.67 5.24
N ALA A 55 -10.87 -0.35 5.55
CA ALA A 55 -10.48 -1.44 6.43
C ALA A 55 -10.39 -2.74 5.61
N GLN A 56 -9.56 -3.67 6.07
CA GLN A 56 -9.48 -5.02 5.52
C GLN A 56 -9.33 -6.03 6.66
N TYR A 57 -10.11 -7.11 6.60
CA TYR A 57 -10.03 -8.23 7.54
C TYR A 57 -9.84 -9.54 6.79
N GLU A 58 -9.15 -10.49 7.42
CA GLU A 58 -9.11 -11.87 6.95
C GLU A 58 -10.27 -12.64 7.58
N VAL A 59 -11.12 -13.23 6.75
CA VAL A 59 -12.32 -13.96 7.19
C VAL A 59 -12.32 -15.37 6.63
N TYR A 60 -12.93 -16.27 7.40
CA TYR A 60 -13.10 -17.67 7.05
C TYR A 60 -14.61 -17.96 6.99
N ALA A 61 -15.09 -18.33 5.82
CA ALA A 61 -16.51 -18.61 5.60
C ALA A 61 -16.73 -19.47 4.35
N ASP A 62 -17.58 -20.50 4.46
CA ASP A 62 -17.80 -21.53 3.43
C ASP A 62 -18.31 -20.98 2.08
N TRP A 63 -18.92 -19.79 2.10
CA TRP A 63 -19.42 -19.12 0.90
C TRP A 63 -18.30 -18.51 0.03
N ILE A 64 -17.08 -18.35 0.55
CA ILE A 64 -15.95 -17.78 -0.19
C ILE A 64 -15.39 -18.83 -1.15
N LYS A 65 -15.57 -18.62 -2.45
CA LYS A 65 -15.10 -19.53 -3.50
C LYS A 65 -13.80 -19.06 -4.13
N LYS A 66 -12.80 -19.94 -4.17
CA LYS A 66 -11.51 -19.64 -4.78
C LYS A 66 -11.69 -19.21 -6.24
N GLY A 67 -10.96 -18.18 -6.66
CA GLY A 67 -10.94 -17.71 -8.04
C GLY A 67 -12.08 -16.76 -8.42
N LYS A 68 -13.00 -16.46 -7.50
CA LYS A 68 -14.09 -15.50 -7.71
C LYS A 68 -13.93 -14.29 -6.80
N VAL A 69 -13.59 -13.14 -7.36
CA VAL A 69 -13.64 -11.86 -6.64
C VAL A 69 -15.06 -11.34 -6.68
N GLU A 70 -15.56 -10.89 -5.52
CA GLU A 70 -16.87 -10.28 -5.40
C GLU A 70 -16.73 -8.82 -5.00
N VAL A 71 -17.56 -7.96 -5.60
CA VAL A 71 -17.59 -6.53 -5.30
C VAL A 71 -19.05 -6.15 -5.07
N TYR A 72 -19.32 -5.48 -3.96
CA TYR A 72 -20.65 -5.12 -3.50
C TYR A 72 -20.80 -3.60 -3.51
N PHE A 73 -21.72 -3.12 -4.33
CA PHE A 73 -22.14 -1.72 -4.35
C PHE A 73 -23.48 -1.61 -3.62
N ASN A 74 -23.44 -1.09 -2.41
CA ASN A 74 -24.64 -0.84 -1.62
C ASN A 74 -24.47 0.51 -0.94
N HIS A 75 -25.15 1.55 -1.44
CA HIS A 75 -25.01 2.90 -0.92
C HIS A 75 -25.57 3.06 0.49
N GLU A 76 -26.58 2.28 0.88
CA GLU A 76 -27.13 2.31 2.24
C GLU A 76 -26.12 1.73 3.25
N LYS A 77 -25.42 0.66 2.89
CA LYS A 77 -24.43 -0.01 3.76
C LYS A 77 -23.04 0.62 3.68
N TYR A 78 -22.64 1.10 2.50
CA TYR A 78 -21.31 1.61 2.17
C TYR A 78 -21.44 2.94 1.40
N PRO A 79 -21.96 4.02 2.03
CA PRO A 79 -22.22 5.28 1.35
C PRO A 79 -20.93 5.92 0.83
N GLY A 80 -20.79 6.01 -0.50
CA GLY A 80 -19.60 6.54 -1.17
C GLY A 80 -18.46 5.52 -1.33
N PHE A 81 -18.72 4.25 -1.07
CA PHE A 81 -17.73 3.17 -1.07
C PHE A 81 -18.27 1.89 -1.72
N PHE A 82 -17.42 0.86 -1.75
CA PHE A 82 -17.78 -0.51 -2.11
C PHE A 82 -17.13 -1.46 -1.11
N ALA A 83 -17.76 -2.62 -0.87
CA ALA A 83 -17.13 -3.73 -0.18
C ALA A 83 -16.62 -4.74 -1.20
N TRP A 84 -15.64 -5.54 -0.81
CA TRP A 84 -15.10 -6.60 -1.67
C TRP A 84 -14.94 -7.89 -0.88
N VAL A 85 -14.81 -8.98 -1.62
CA VAL A 85 -14.35 -10.27 -1.11
C VAL A 85 -13.32 -10.78 -2.10
N ILE A 86 -12.07 -10.81 -1.67
CA ILE A 86 -10.95 -11.32 -2.47
C ILE A 86 -10.52 -12.66 -1.85
N PRO A 87 -10.84 -13.79 -2.49
CA PRO A 87 -10.44 -15.10 -1.98
C PRO A 87 -8.92 -15.23 -1.94
N SER A 88 -8.41 -15.70 -0.81
CA SER A 88 -7.02 -16.18 -0.69
C SER A 88 -6.93 -17.71 -0.77
N GLY A 89 -8.06 -18.39 -0.60
CA GLY A 89 -8.24 -19.83 -0.72
C GLY A 89 -9.72 -20.19 -0.72
N GLU A 90 -10.03 -21.48 -0.76
CA GLU A 90 -11.42 -21.94 -0.54
C GLU A 90 -11.80 -21.68 0.92
N GLY A 91 -12.97 -21.08 1.15
CA GLY A 91 -13.46 -20.75 2.48
C GLY A 91 -12.69 -19.64 3.20
N LYS A 92 -11.79 -18.92 2.51
CA LYS A 92 -10.91 -17.91 3.12
C LYS A 92 -10.71 -16.71 2.20
N GLY A 93 -10.95 -15.51 2.72
CA GLY A 93 -10.83 -14.29 1.92
C GLY A 93 -10.49 -13.04 2.73
N LYS A 94 -10.13 -11.99 1.99
CA LYS A 94 -9.98 -10.64 2.50
C LYS A 94 -11.23 -9.85 2.16
N VAL A 95 -11.83 -9.23 3.18
CA VAL A 95 -13.03 -8.38 3.07
C VAL A 95 -12.78 -7.00 3.61
#